data_AF-A0A958BAM5-F1
#
_entry.id   AF-A0A958BAM5-F1
#
_cell.length_a   1.000
_cell.length_b   1.000
_cell.length_c   1.000
_cell.angle_alpha   90.00
_cell.angle_beta   90.00
_cell.angle_gamma   90.00
#
_symmetry.space_group_name_H-M   'P 1'
#
loop_
_entity.id
_entity.type
_entity.pdbx_description
1 polymer ?
#
loop_
_entity_poly.entity_id
_entity_poly.type
_entity_poly.pdbx_seq_one_letter_code
_entity_poly.pdbx_strand_id
1 'polypeptide(L)'
;MRNYELAFIISPNIDEEGATNVVEKVSGFVKAIDGEVASIDVWGRRTLAYPINNHREGTYVRLETKMPPGSLEDLERNLKLSEDVIRYLLINMDS
;
A
#
# COMPACT_ATOMS: atom_id res chain seq x y z
N MET A 1 5.67 -16.32 10.36
CA MET A 1 5.39 -15.02 9.71
C MET A 1 6.68 -14.54 9.08
N ARG A 2 6.60 -13.86 7.95
CA ARG A 2 7.75 -13.21 7.29
C ARG A 2 7.56 -11.71 7.29
N ASN A 3 8.67 -10.98 7.29
CA ASN A 3 8.67 -9.53 7.18
C ASN A 3 8.53 -9.14 5.71
N TYR A 4 7.59 -8.24 5.43
CA TYR A 4 7.37 -7.68 4.12
C TYR A 4 7.34 -6.15 4.20
N GLU A 5 7.87 -5.52 3.17
CA GLU A 5 7.69 -4.09 2.92
C GLU A 5 6.69 -3.91 1.79
N LEU A 6 5.58 -3.21 2.08
CA LEU A 6 4.59 -2.82 1.10
C LEU A 6 4.74 -1.32 0.84
N ALA A 7 5.18 -0.96 -0.36
CA ALA A 7 5.15 0.40 -0.85
C ALA A 7 3.99 0.57 -1.81
N PHE A 8 3.16 1.59 -1.63
CA PHE A 8 2.07 1.90 -2.57
C PHE A 8 1.91 3.39 -2.81
N ILE A 9 1.28 3.70 -3.94
CA ILE A 9 1.02 5.05 -4.40
C ILE A 9 -0.49 5.23 -4.46
N ILE A 10 -0.98 6.25 -3.75
CA ILE A 10 -2.38 6.64 -3.71
C ILE A 10 -2.64 7.68 -4.80
N SER A 11 -3.82 7.60 -5.44
CA SER A 11 -4.30 8.57 -6.42
C SER A 11 -4.28 10.01 -5.88
N PRO A 12 -3.86 11.01 -6.68
CA PRO A 12 -3.88 12.41 -6.27
C PRO A 12 -5.28 13.03 -6.26
N ASN A 13 -6.31 12.30 -6.72
CA ASN A 13 -7.69 12.77 -6.78
C ASN A 13 -8.36 12.85 -5.41
N ILE A 14 -7.81 12.17 -4.41
CA ILE A 14 -8.32 12.21 -3.04
C ILE A 14 -7.50 13.20 -2.19
N ASP A 15 -8.14 13.77 -1.19
CA ASP A 15 -7.55 14.67 -0.23
C ASP A 15 -6.74 13.91 0.85
N GLU A 16 -6.15 14.63 1.79
CA GLU A 16 -5.32 14.03 2.85
C GLU A 16 -6.14 13.13 3.79
N GLU A 17 -7.41 13.48 4.04
CA GLU A 17 -8.32 12.66 4.82
C GLU A 17 -8.65 11.34 4.08
N GLY A 18 -8.97 11.43 2.78
CA GLY A 18 -9.15 10.26 1.92
C GLY A 18 -7.90 9.38 1.85
N ALA A 19 -6.71 9.99 1.74
CA ALA A 19 -5.44 9.26 1.78
C ALA A 19 -5.26 8.50 3.10
N THR A 20 -5.60 9.11 4.23
CA THR A 20 -5.55 8.47 5.55
C THR A 20 -6.51 7.27 5.61
N ASN A 21 -7.74 7.42 5.10
CA ASN A 21 -8.71 6.33 5.02
C ASN A 21 -8.22 5.16 4.14
N VAL A 22 -7.52 5.45 3.04
CA VAL A 22 -6.91 4.42 2.20
C VAL A 22 -5.81 3.68 2.95
N VAL A 23 -4.96 4.37 3.70
CA VAL A 23 -3.92 3.74 4.54
C VAL A 23 -4.54 2.84 5.60
N GLU A 24 -5.62 3.27 6.25
CA GLU A 24 -6.36 2.45 7.22
C GLU A 24 -7.00 1.22 6.57
N LYS A 25 -7.61 1.39 5.39
CA LYS A 25 -8.21 0.30 4.61
C LYS A 25 -7.16 -0.74 4.22
N VAL A 26 -6.01 -0.32 3.72
CA VAL A 26 -4.88 -1.21 3.38
C VAL A 26 -4.36 -1.91 4.63
N SER A 27 -4.24 -1.21 5.76
CA SER A 27 -3.87 -1.82 7.05
C SER A 27 -4.90 -2.85 7.51
N GLY A 28 -6.18 -2.61 7.24
CA GLY A 28 -7.27 -3.55 7.48
C GLY A 28 -7.15 -4.82 6.64
N PHE A 29 -6.73 -4.71 5.37
CA PHE A 29 -6.47 -5.87 4.52
C PHE A 29 -5.35 -6.75 5.08
N VAL A 30 -4.27 -6.14 5.58
CA VAL A 30 -3.18 -6.87 6.23
C VAL A 30 -3.67 -7.59 7.48
N LYS A 31 -4.48 -6.92 8.32
CA LYS A 31 -5.04 -7.55 9.53
C LYS A 31 -6.02 -8.68 9.23
N ALA A 32 -6.78 -8.59 8.14
CA ALA A 32 -7.76 -9.60 7.74
C ALA A 32 -7.13 -10.94 7.33
N ILE A 33 -5.84 -10.94 6.99
CA ILE A 33 -5.09 -12.14 6.58
C ILE A 33 -4.13 -12.64 7.67
N ASP A 34 -4.47 -12.35 8.93
CA ASP A 34 -3.64 -12.62 10.12
C ASP A 34 -2.25 -11.97 10.05
N GLY A 35 -2.16 -10.80 9.40
CA GLY A 35 -0.97 -9.97 9.32
C GLY A 35 -0.92 -8.89 10.40
N GLU A 36 0.30 -8.47 10.74
CA GLU A 36 0.58 -7.37 11.65
C GLU A 36 1.21 -6.21 10.88
N VAL A 37 0.78 -4.98 11.17
CA VAL A 37 1.42 -3.77 10.63
C VAL A 37 2.37 -3.24 11.71
N ALA A 38 3.67 -3.28 11.43
CA ALA A 38 4.72 -2.86 12.36
C ALA A 38 4.95 -1.35 12.32
N SER A 39 4.93 -0.76 11.12
CA SER A 39 5.16 0.67 10.91
C SER A 39 4.44 1.17 9.66
N ILE A 40 4.00 2.42 9.71
CA ILE A 40 3.37 3.15 8.60
C ILE A 40 4.15 4.45 8.44
N ASP A 41 4.66 4.68 7.23
CA ASP A 41 5.40 5.88 6.88
C ASP A 41 4.78 6.51 5.63
N VAL A 42 4.22 7.71 5.79
CA VAL A 42 3.55 8.46 4.73
C VAL A 42 4.51 9.54 4.22
N TRP A 43 4.97 9.39 2.99
CA TRP A 43 5.96 10.28 2.37
C TRP A 43 5.35 11.53 1.72
N GLY A 44 4.02 11.65 1.77
CA GLY A 44 3.27 12.74 1.18
C GLY A 44 3.19 12.67 -0.35
N ARG A 45 2.67 13.74 -0.95
CA ARG A 45 2.48 13.88 -2.39
C ARG A 45 3.82 14.15 -3.09
N ARG A 46 4.12 13.39 -4.14
CA ARG A 46 5.34 13.53 -4.95
C ARG A 46 5.02 13.43 -6.44
N THR A 47 5.80 14.12 -7.27
CA THR A 47 5.73 14.01 -8.73
C THR A 47 6.33 12.68 -9.20
N LEU A 48 5.58 11.96 -10.04
CA LEU A 48 6.00 10.70 -10.64
C LEU A 48 6.92 10.98 -11.84
N ALA A 49 7.89 10.09 -12.07
CA ALA A 49 8.81 10.21 -13.21
C ALA A 49 8.09 10.09 -14.57
N TYR A 50 6.95 9.38 -14.60
CA TYR A 50 6.09 9.23 -15.76
C TYR A 50 4.63 9.09 -15.31
N PRO A 51 3.64 9.39 -16.19
CA PRO A 51 2.24 9.26 -15.83
C PRO A 51 1.83 7.81 -15.56
N ILE A 52 1.12 7.57 -14.45
CA ILE A 52 0.50 6.28 -14.11
C ILE A 52 -1.00 6.51 -14.02
N ASN A 53 -1.80 5.76 -14.78
CA ASN A 53 -3.26 5.97 -14.88
C ASN A 53 -3.64 7.44 -15.15
N ASN A 54 -2.90 8.12 -16.04
CA ASN A 54 -3.02 9.55 -16.35
C ASN A 54 -2.69 10.54 -15.20
N HIS A 55 -2.16 10.07 -14.07
CA HIS A 55 -1.70 10.92 -12.98
C HIS A 55 -0.19 11.16 -13.05
N ARG A 56 0.24 12.41 -12.83
CA ARG A 56 1.67 12.80 -12.76
C ARG A 56 2.16 12.97 -11.32
N GLU A 57 1.26 12.82 -10.35
CA GLU A 57 1.54 12.95 -8.92
C GLU A 57 0.83 11.81 -8.19
N GLY A 58 1.31 11.50 -6.99
CA GLY A 58 0.67 10.54 -6.11
C GLY A 58 1.24 10.63 -4.70
N THR A 59 0.48 10.14 -3.72
CA THR A 59 0.94 10.09 -2.33
C THR A 59 1.63 8.75 -2.08
N TYR A 60 2.88 8.78 -1.67
CA TYR A 60 3.68 7.58 -1.39
C TYR A 60 3.47 7.14 0.05
N VAL A 61 3.26 5.84 0.24
CA VAL A 61 3.13 5.23 1.56
C VAL A 61 3.95 3.96 1.61
N ARG A 62 4.69 3.78 2.71
CA ARG A 62 5.47 2.58 3.02
C ARG A 62 4.92 1.94 4.29
N LEU A 63 4.60 0.65 4.21
CA LEU A 63 4.13 -0.17 5.32
C LEU A 63 5.12 -1.29 5.57
N GLU A 64 5.59 -1.40 6.80
CA GLU A 64 6.31 -2.57 7.28
C GLU A 64 5.30 -3.52 7.90
N THR A 65 5.26 -4.76 7.40
CA THR A 65 4.23 -5.73 7.78
C THR A 65 4.83 -7.10 8.06
N LYS A 66 4.19 -7.87 8.92
CA LYS A 66 4.50 -9.29 9.15
C LYS A 66 3.31 -10.11 8.75
N MET A 67 3.48 -11.04 7.83
CA MET A 67 2.35 -11.81 7.30
C MET A 67 2.70 -13.30 7.14
N PRO A 68 1.71 -14.20 7.15
CA PRO A 68 1.90 -15.58 6.74
C PRO A 68 2.28 -15.66 5.25
N PRO A 69 3.19 -16.58 4.84
CA PRO A 69 3.65 -16.67 3.44
C PRO A 69 2.56 -17.08 2.43
N GLY A 70 1.43 -17.65 2.88
CA GLY A 70 0.29 -17.99 2.02
C GLY A 70 -0.70 -16.85 1.78
N SER A 71 -0.56 -15.73 2.51
CA SER A 71 -1.55 -14.65 2.51
C SER A 71 -1.27 -13.54 1.48
N LEU A 72 -0.22 -13.69 0.68
CA LEU A 72 0.24 -12.68 -0.28
C LEU A 72 -0.79 -12.43 -1.39
N GLU A 73 -1.36 -13.50 -1.94
CA GLU A 73 -2.27 -13.43 -3.09
C GLU A 73 -3.56 -12.69 -2.76
N ASP A 74 -4.10 -12.91 -1.55
CA ASP A 74 -5.30 -12.21 -1.07
C ASP A 74 -5.06 -10.71 -0.88
N LEU A 75 -3.90 -10.33 -0.32
CA LEU A 75 -3.52 -8.93 -0.18
C LEU A 75 -3.35 -8.26 -1.55
N GLU A 76 -2.63 -8.89 -2.47
CA GLU A 76 -2.45 -8.36 -3.83
C GLU A 76 -3.78 -8.21 -4.56
N ARG A 77 -4.70 -9.16 -4.40
CA ARG A 77 -6.04 -9.09 -4.99
C ARG A 77 -6.81 -7.89 -4.45
N ASN A 78 -6.81 -7.67 -3.14
CA ASN A 78 -7.48 -6.52 -2.52
C ASN A 78 -6.88 -5.19 -2.97
N LEU A 79 -5.55 -5.11 -3.09
CA LEU A 79 -4.85 -3.92 -3.60
C LEU A 79 -5.19 -3.64 -5.07
N LYS A 80 -5.26 -4.67 -5.93
CA LYS A 80 -5.65 -4.54 -7.34
C LYS A 80 -7.10 -4.09 -7.51
N LEU A 81 -8.00 -4.48 -6.60
CA LEU A 81 -9.40 -4.08 -6.62
C LEU A 81 -9.63 -2.65 -6.09
N SER A 82 -8.66 -2.07 -5.39
CA SER A 82 -8.79 -0.72 -4.86
C SER A 82 -8.45 0.31 -5.93
N GLU A 83 -9.46 1.07 -6.39
CA GLU A 83 -9.28 2.14 -7.38
C GLU A 83 -8.38 3.29 -6.87
N ASP A 84 -8.31 3.44 -5.55
CA ASP A 84 -7.50 4.48 -4.89
C ASP A 84 -5.99 4.24 -4.98
N VAL A 85 -5.57 2.97 -5.17
CA VAL A 85 -4.16 2.58 -5.24
C VAL A 85 -3.75 2.43 -6.69
N ILE A 86 -2.97 3.38 -7.20
CA ILE A 86 -2.57 3.39 -8.62
C ILE A 86 -1.37 2.48 -8.91
N ARG A 87 -0.58 2.16 -7.88
CA ARG A 87 0.53 1.21 -7.97
C ARG A 87 0.94 0.72 -6.60
N TYR A 88 1.42 -0.51 -6.52
CA TYR A 88 2.00 -1.08 -5.33
C TYR A 88 3.23 -1.93 -5.67
N LEU A 89 4.07 -2.16 -4.67
CA LEU A 89 5.23 -3.03 -4.69
C LEU A 89 5.33 -3.72 -3.33
N LEU A 90 5.42 -5.04 -3.35
CA LEU A 90 5.56 -5.86 -2.15
C LEU A 90 6.91 -6.57 -2.20
N ILE A 91 7.73 -6.39 -1.17
CA ILE A 91 9.09 -6.93 -1.07
C ILE A 91 9.17 -7.83 0.15
N ASN A 92 9.72 -9.03 -0.01
CA ASN A 92 10.06 -9.90 1.12
C ASN A 92 11.41 -9.45 1.71
N MET A 93 11.41 -9.04 2.97
CA MET A 93 12.59 -8.51 3.65
C MET A 93 13.48 -9.61 4.26
N ASP A 94 12.98 -10.85 4.33
CA ASP A 94 13.69 -11.99 4.90
C ASP A 94 14.46 -12.83 3.84
N SER A 95 14.55 -12.34 2.60
CA SER A 95 15.18 -13.06 1.46
C SER A 95 16.64 -12.69 1.25
#